data_AF-A0A1M2W212-F1
#
_entry.id   AF-A0A1M2W212-F1
#
_cell.length_a   1.000
_cell.length_b   1.000
_cell.length_c   1.000
_cell.angle_alpha   90.00
_cell.angle_beta   90.00
_cell.angle_gamma   90.00
#
_symmetry.space_group_name_H-M   'P 1'
#
loop_
_entity.id
_entity.type
_entity.pdbx_description
1 polymer ?
#
loop_
_entity_poly.entity_id
_entity_poly.type
_entity_poly.pdbx_seq_one_letter_code
_entity_poly.pdbx_strand_id
1 'polypeptide(L)'
;MVFEKIVLRYMGTSLGDASEAIKDVQDAKQMGLDAFALNVQDATAPFATNAIQLLFSAAESNGFKLFFSFDMTTLNDPSTFIPLLLQYQNSSAYYLHENRPFVSTFDGGNVAFGQSTPNQGWQTQFIDVLANSGVKPFFVPDFDDFNNQLGGTYDAQFFQDFPVVDGVFSWESAWPEVAEGHVNVSSAKDQTGLTNAHAAGKVYMMPLSSFQFKHIDANQNFYRLGGLNLAQRIGQVLELQPDFVEIITWNDSGESHFIGNIFPEPIAGSPAIQAYADGFNHTAWQNVLAPFIVAYKNGATSSADVTSFGAFAGAFWYRPLLLTAQCASDPLGKPDGAQNAMDELSYAVLLPADSTGVTVRVSSGGSVVATFPTTPGLNANTVPIQLGAQRVELVGADGSVIGAGDGTKDVVGETDGVCNFNYEVADIS
;
A
#
# COMPACT_ATOMS: atom_id res chain seq x y z
N MET A 1 1.87 -26.67 1.63
CA MET A 1 1.92 -25.98 2.93
C MET A 1 2.83 -24.78 2.77
N VAL A 2 2.17 -23.62 2.65
CA VAL A 2 2.57 -22.22 2.90
C VAL A 2 3.88 -21.72 2.26
N PHE A 3 3.72 -20.95 1.18
CA PHE A 3 4.56 -19.77 0.95
C PHE A 3 3.63 -18.63 0.56
N GLU A 4 2.90 -18.15 1.56
CA GLU A 4 2.22 -16.87 1.52
C GLU A 4 3.29 -15.78 1.50
N LYS A 5 3.31 -14.98 0.43
CA LYS A 5 4.37 -14.00 0.19
C LYS A 5 3.79 -12.59 0.26
N ILE A 6 4.53 -11.71 0.92
CA ILE A 6 4.15 -10.31 1.06
C ILE A 6 5.18 -9.47 0.32
N VAL A 7 4.69 -8.78 -0.70
CA VAL A 7 5.42 -7.82 -1.51
C VAL A 7 4.88 -6.42 -1.22
N LEU A 8 5.62 -5.41 -1.62
CA LEU A 8 5.24 -4.02 -1.40
C LEU A 8 5.52 -3.22 -2.67
N ARG A 9 4.58 -2.39 -3.08
CA ARG A 9 4.78 -1.52 -4.24
C ARG A 9 5.75 -0.39 -3.92
N TYR A 10 6.72 -0.20 -4.81
CA TYR A 10 7.73 0.84 -4.72
C TYR A 10 7.67 1.69 -5.97
N MET A 11 7.49 3.00 -5.82
CA MET A 11 7.53 3.95 -6.93
C MET A 11 8.96 4.06 -7.43
N GLY A 12 9.23 3.57 -8.66
CA GLY A 12 10.54 3.59 -9.32
C GLY A 12 10.98 4.97 -9.79
N THR A 13 10.82 5.97 -8.93
CA THR A 13 11.23 7.36 -9.13
C THR A 13 12.72 7.54 -8.83
N SER A 14 13.22 8.78 -8.95
CA SER A 14 14.62 9.09 -8.68
C SER A 14 15.04 8.78 -7.24
N LEU A 15 16.24 8.25 -7.07
CA LEU A 15 16.96 8.20 -5.78
C LEU A 15 18.18 9.12 -5.86
N GLY A 16 18.52 9.76 -4.74
CA GLY A 16 19.69 10.63 -4.62
C GLY A 16 21.00 9.85 -4.73
N ASP A 17 21.13 8.77 -3.95
CA ASP A 17 22.30 7.89 -4.00
C ASP A 17 22.06 6.45 -3.51
N ALA A 18 23.12 5.66 -3.43
CA ALA A 18 23.06 4.25 -3.02
C ALA A 18 22.65 4.07 -1.54
N SER A 19 22.89 5.06 -0.67
CA SER A 19 22.57 4.94 0.75
C SER A 19 21.06 4.93 0.99
N GLU A 20 20.30 5.66 0.18
CA GLU A 20 18.84 5.67 0.19
C GLU A 20 18.27 4.32 -0.25
N ALA A 21 18.76 3.78 -1.37
CA ALA A 21 18.39 2.45 -1.84
C ALA A 21 18.70 1.37 -0.79
N ILE A 22 19.88 1.45 -0.15
CA ILE A 22 20.28 0.52 0.91
C ILE A 22 19.35 0.65 2.11
N LYS A 23 19.04 1.87 2.54
CA LYS A 23 18.14 2.12 3.67
C LYS A 23 16.77 1.52 3.42
N ASP A 24 16.17 1.78 2.26
CA ASP A 24 14.85 1.25 1.92
C ASP A 24 14.82 -0.27 1.87
N VAL A 25 15.82 -0.89 1.25
CA VAL A 25 15.96 -2.34 1.20
C VAL A 25 16.14 -2.95 2.60
N GLN A 26 16.92 -2.31 3.47
CA GLN A 26 17.17 -2.79 4.83
C GLN A 26 15.92 -2.68 5.70
N ASP A 27 15.23 -1.54 5.66
CA ASP A 27 14.01 -1.30 6.43
C ASP A 27 12.90 -2.28 5.98
N ALA A 28 12.71 -2.45 4.66
CA ALA A 28 11.73 -3.39 4.11
C ALA A 28 12.03 -4.84 4.49
N LYS A 29 13.30 -5.24 4.41
CA LYS A 29 13.73 -6.57 4.85
C LYS A 29 13.52 -6.78 6.35
N GLN A 30 13.79 -5.76 7.17
CA GLN A 30 13.55 -5.80 8.61
C GLN A 30 12.06 -5.95 8.94
N MET A 31 11.18 -5.32 8.15
CA MET A 31 9.72 -5.49 8.26
C MET A 31 9.24 -6.90 7.87
N GLY A 32 10.11 -7.70 7.24
CA GLY A 32 9.82 -9.06 6.82
C GLY A 32 9.27 -9.16 5.40
N LEU A 33 9.36 -8.12 4.57
CA LEU A 33 8.94 -8.17 3.17
C LEU A 33 9.82 -9.10 2.34
N ASP A 34 9.24 -9.70 1.30
CA ASP A 34 9.96 -10.59 0.38
C ASP A 34 10.58 -9.84 -0.80
N ALA A 35 9.86 -8.84 -1.32
CA ALA A 35 10.28 -8.08 -2.49
C ALA A 35 9.64 -6.70 -2.58
N PHE A 36 10.25 -5.80 -3.37
CA PHE A 36 9.55 -4.65 -3.93
C PHE A 36 8.99 -4.94 -5.32
N ALA A 37 7.74 -4.54 -5.55
CA ALA A 37 7.13 -4.40 -6.86
C ALA A 37 7.48 -3.01 -7.40
N LEU A 38 8.49 -2.91 -8.28
CA LEU A 38 8.98 -1.63 -8.80
C LEU A 38 8.01 -1.09 -9.86
N ASN A 39 7.24 -0.05 -9.54
CA ASN A 39 6.44 0.69 -10.51
C ASN A 39 7.37 1.39 -11.51
N VAL A 40 7.20 1.10 -12.80
CA VAL A 40 8.00 1.67 -13.89
C VAL A 40 7.09 2.44 -14.85
N GLN A 41 7.17 3.77 -14.80
CA GLN A 41 6.44 4.68 -15.70
C GLN A 41 7.23 5.07 -16.96
N ASP A 42 8.56 5.05 -16.88
CA ASP A 42 9.44 5.24 -18.04
C ASP A 42 10.66 4.31 -17.88
N ALA A 43 10.71 3.27 -18.71
CA ALA A 43 11.77 2.27 -18.67
C ALA A 43 13.09 2.74 -19.33
N THR A 44 13.11 3.94 -19.93
CA THR A 44 14.23 4.47 -20.70
C THR A 44 14.84 5.74 -20.11
N ALA A 45 14.09 6.45 -19.26
CA ALA A 45 14.57 7.69 -18.67
C ALA A 45 15.76 7.46 -17.72
N PRO A 46 16.80 8.33 -17.75
CA PRO A 46 17.95 8.22 -16.86
C PRO A 46 17.59 8.22 -15.36
N PHE A 47 16.60 9.01 -14.95
CA PHE A 47 16.21 9.06 -13.53
C PHE A 47 15.67 7.71 -13.05
N ALA A 48 14.83 7.05 -13.84
CA ALA A 48 14.24 5.75 -13.52
C ALA A 48 15.28 4.63 -13.60
N THR A 49 16.05 4.58 -14.70
CA THR A 49 17.07 3.53 -14.90
C THR A 49 18.20 3.59 -13.87
N ASN A 50 18.62 4.80 -13.45
CA ASN A 50 19.58 4.97 -12.36
C ASN A 50 19.03 4.47 -11.02
N ALA A 51 17.79 4.84 -10.67
CA ALA A 51 17.17 4.40 -9.42
C ALA A 51 17.00 2.87 -9.38
N ILE A 52 16.57 2.26 -10.49
CA ILE A 52 16.48 0.80 -10.63
C ILE A 52 17.85 0.16 -10.42
N GLN A 53 18.92 0.70 -11.02
CA GLN A 53 20.27 0.17 -10.84
C GLN A 53 20.72 0.23 -9.38
N LEU A 54 20.45 1.34 -8.68
CA LEU A 54 20.78 1.50 -7.26
C LEU A 54 20.01 0.49 -6.40
N LEU A 55 18.72 0.32 -6.64
CA LEU A 55 17.87 -0.65 -5.94
C LEU A 55 18.33 -2.09 -6.15
N PHE A 56 18.61 -2.50 -7.39
CA PHE A 56 19.14 -3.85 -7.65
C PHE A 56 20.47 -4.08 -6.96
N SER A 57 21.39 -3.11 -7.00
CA SER A 57 22.69 -3.22 -6.31
C SER A 57 22.53 -3.35 -4.79
N ALA A 58 21.61 -2.58 -4.20
CA ALA A 58 21.27 -2.65 -2.78
C ALA A 58 20.62 -3.98 -2.41
N ALA A 59 19.67 -4.46 -3.22
CA ALA A 59 18.96 -5.72 -2.99
C ALA A 59 19.88 -6.93 -3.10
N GLU A 60 20.80 -6.96 -4.08
CA GLU A 60 21.82 -8.01 -4.22
C GLU A 60 22.72 -8.08 -2.99
N SER A 61 23.17 -6.92 -2.50
CA SER A 61 24.07 -6.82 -1.35
C SER A 61 23.40 -7.18 -0.02
N ASN A 62 22.07 -7.03 0.08
CA ASN A 62 21.31 -7.27 1.30
C ASN A 62 20.43 -8.53 1.25
N GLY A 63 20.47 -9.31 0.16
CA GLY A 63 19.67 -10.52 0.00
C GLY A 63 18.16 -10.25 0.02
N PHE A 64 17.74 -9.15 -0.59
CA PHE A 64 16.34 -8.77 -0.79
C PHE A 64 15.96 -8.99 -2.26
N LYS A 65 14.65 -8.98 -2.59
CA LYS A 65 14.20 -9.23 -3.95
C LYS A 65 13.45 -8.04 -4.55
N LEU A 66 13.44 -7.97 -5.88
CA LEU A 66 12.76 -6.94 -6.66
C LEU A 66 12.11 -7.60 -7.88
N PHE A 67 10.97 -7.08 -8.32
CA PHE A 67 10.42 -7.38 -9.63
C PHE A 67 9.80 -6.13 -10.26
N PHE A 68 9.48 -6.19 -11.55
CA PHE A 68 8.90 -5.05 -12.25
C PHE A 68 7.36 -5.11 -12.25
N SER A 69 6.76 -3.97 -11.91
CA SER A 69 5.36 -3.61 -12.11
C SER A 69 5.31 -2.52 -13.19
N PHE A 70 5.03 -2.89 -14.44
CA PHE A 70 5.00 -1.91 -15.53
C PHE A 70 3.73 -1.05 -15.47
N ASP A 71 3.88 0.26 -15.51
CA ASP A 71 2.76 1.20 -15.44
C ASP A 71 2.16 1.42 -16.83
N MET A 72 1.02 0.78 -17.10
CA MET A 72 0.43 0.76 -18.43
C MET A 72 -0.39 2.01 -18.75
N THR A 73 -0.52 2.94 -17.79
CA THR A 73 -1.08 4.27 -18.04
C THR A 73 -0.10 5.17 -18.79
N THR A 74 1.19 4.83 -18.76
CA THR A 74 2.28 5.57 -19.41
C THR A 74 3.01 4.73 -20.46
N LEU A 75 3.19 3.43 -20.20
CA LEU A 75 3.81 2.49 -21.12
C LEU A 75 2.77 1.86 -22.05
N ASN A 76 3.00 1.94 -23.37
CA ASN A 76 2.08 1.36 -24.37
C ASN A 76 2.77 0.60 -25.50
N ASP A 77 4.10 0.48 -25.45
CA ASP A 77 4.90 -0.27 -26.41
C ASP A 77 5.87 -1.21 -25.67
N PRO A 78 5.67 -2.55 -25.76
CA PRO A 78 6.54 -3.54 -25.14
C PRO A 78 8.01 -3.42 -25.52
N SER A 79 8.33 -2.87 -26.70
CA SER A 79 9.71 -2.66 -27.14
C SER A 79 10.49 -1.72 -26.22
N THR A 80 9.80 -0.85 -25.47
CA THR A 80 10.40 0.14 -24.56
C THR A 80 10.76 -0.43 -23.20
N PHE A 81 10.06 -1.46 -22.72
CA PHE A 81 10.22 -1.97 -21.35
C PHE A 81 10.66 -3.45 -21.26
N ILE A 82 10.46 -4.26 -22.31
CA ILE A 82 11.04 -5.61 -22.38
C ILE A 82 12.57 -5.62 -22.20
N PRO A 83 13.36 -4.70 -22.81
CA PRO A 83 14.80 -4.68 -22.62
C PRO A 83 15.23 -4.55 -21.16
N LEU A 84 14.48 -3.77 -20.38
CA LEU A 84 14.71 -3.60 -18.95
C LEU A 84 14.49 -4.91 -18.19
N LEU A 85 13.41 -5.64 -18.49
CA LEU A 85 13.17 -6.97 -17.91
C LEU A 85 14.30 -7.95 -18.26
N LEU A 86 14.71 -8.01 -19.53
CA LEU A 86 15.79 -8.90 -19.98
C LEU A 86 17.14 -8.57 -19.32
N GLN A 87 17.39 -7.29 -19.04
CA GLN A 87 18.60 -6.83 -18.35
C GLN A 87 18.69 -7.37 -16.92
N TYR A 88 17.59 -7.36 -16.17
CA TYR A 88 17.62 -7.64 -14.73
C TYR A 88 17.11 -9.02 -14.33
N GLN A 89 16.39 -9.77 -15.18
CA GLN A 89 15.77 -11.03 -14.78
C GLN A 89 16.75 -12.11 -14.27
N ASN A 90 18.03 -12.05 -14.70
CA ASN A 90 19.10 -12.94 -14.22
C ASN A 90 19.81 -12.43 -12.95
N SER A 91 19.46 -11.25 -12.42
CA SER A 91 20.02 -10.74 -11.18
C SER A 91 19.68 -11.69 -10.03
N SER A 92 20.64 -11.86 -9.11
CA SER A 92 20.38 -12.62 -7.87
C SER A 92 19.32 -11.97 -6.99
N ALA A 93 19.00 -10.69 -7.20
CA ALA A 93 17.92 -9.97 -6.53
C ALA A 93 16.60 -10.02 -7.29
N TYR A 94 16.52 -10.57 -8.51
CA TYR A 94 15.23 -10.67 -9.19
C TYR A 94 14.33 -11.69 -8.49
N TYR A 95 13.09 -11.31 -8.21
CA TYR A 95 12.12 -12.18 -7.56
C TYR A 95 11.58 -13.20 -8.56
N LEU A 96 11.75 -14.48 -8.23
CA LEU A 96 11.29 -15.61 -9.05
C LEU A 96 10.16 -16.36 -8.35
N HIS A 97 9.14 -16.74 -9.11
CA HIS A 97 8.12 -17.69 -8.71
C HIS A 97 8.16 -18.90 -9.64
N GLU A 98 8.28 -20.11 -9.10
CA GLU A 98 8.46 -21.34 -9.90
C GLU A 98 9.62 -21.25 -10.92
N ASN A 99 10.73 -20.62 -10.52
CA ASN A 99 11.89 -20.33 -11.39
C ASN A 99 11.58 -19.45 -12.61
N ARG A 100 10.45 -18.73 -12.61
CA ARG A 100 10.08 -17.75 -13.64
C ARG A 100 10.18 -16.33 -13.06
N PRO A 101 10.71 -15.35 -13.82
CA PRO A 101 10.70 -13.94 -13.41
C PRO A 101 9.28 -13.46 -13.15
N PHE A 102 8.97 -13.05 -11.92
CA PHE A 102 7.65 -12.50 -11.61
C PHE A 102 7.51 -11.13 -12.26
N VAL A 103 6.37 -10.84 -12.87
CA VAL A 103 6.09 -9.54 -13.49
C VAL A 103 4.64 -9.17 -13.20
N SER A 104 4.39 -7.93 -12.80
CA SER A 104 3.06 -7.36 -12.67
C SER A 104 2.92 -6.09 -13.53
N THR A 105 1.76 -5.47 -13.45
CA THR A 105 1.46 -4.18 -14.06
C THR A 105 0.67 -3.32 -13.08
N PHE A 106 0.54 -2.04 -13.40
CA PHE A 106 -0.57 -1.20 -12.96
C PHE A 106 -1.38 -0.88 -14.22
N ASP A 107 -2.67 -1.22 -14.21
CA ASP A 107 -3.53 -1.30 -15.40
C ASP A 107 -2.95 -2.16 -16.54
N GLY A 108 -3.65 -2.18 -17.68
CA GLY A 108 -3.20 -2.79 -18.93
C GLY A 108 -4.18 -3.78 -19.55
N GLY A 109 -5.33 -3.99 -18.90
CA GLY A 109 -6.39 -4.90 -19.32
C GLY A 109 -7.03 -4.49 -20.65
N ASN A 110 -7.02 -3.20 -21.00
CA ASN A 110 -7.50 -2.71 -22.30
C ASN A 110 -6.42 -2.62 -23.38
N VAL A 111 -5.15 -2.87 -23.05
CA VAL A 111 -4.03 -2.63 -23.97
C VAL A 111 -3.83 -3.83 -24.89
N ALA A 112 -3.98 -3.59 -26.21
CA ALA A 112 -3.88 -4.64 -27.22
C ALA A 112 -2.59 -4.58 -28.07
N PHE A 113 -1.75 -3.55 -27.92
CA PHE A 113 -0.50 -3.40 -28.70
C PHE A 113 -0.69 -3.58 -30.22
N GLY A 114 -1.79 -3.03 -30.75
CA GLY A 114 -2.16 -3.14 -32.17
C GLY A 114 -2.75 -4.49 -32.59
N GLN A 115 -2.99 -5.43 -31.66
CA GLN A 115 -3.68 -6.69 -31.91
C GLN A 115 -5.20 -6.56 -31.81
N SER A 116 -5.93 -7.62 -32.19
CA SER A 116 -7.40 -7.59 -32.24
C SER A 116 -8.06 -7.62 -30.86
N THR A 117 -7.39 -8.18 -29.85
CA THR A 117 -7.84 -8.23 -28.46
C THR A 117 -6.68 -7.95 -27.52
N PRO A 118 -6.93 -7.40 -26.32
CA PRO A 118 -5.90 -7.23 -25.29
C PRO A 118 -5.12 -8.51 -24.98
N ASN A 119 -5.82 -9.64 -24.79
CA ASN A 119 -5.18 -10.94 -24.55
C ASN A 119 -4.25 -11.36 -25.71
N GLN A 120 -4.64 -11.16 -26.97
CA GLN A 120 -3.74 -11.42 -28.10
C GLN A 120 -2.53 -10.48 -28.10
N GLY A 121 -2.72 -9.22 -27.71
CA GLY A 121 -1.66 -8.24 -27.50
C GLY A 121 -0.61 -8.75 -26.52
N TRP A 122 -1.03 -9.01 -25.28
CA TRP A 122 -0.16 -9.50 -24.22
C TRP A 122 0.50 -10.84 -24.59
N GLN A 123 -0.22 -11.75 -25.23
CA GLN A 123 0.35 -13.03 -25.66
C GLN A 123 1.47 -12.82 -26.69
N THR A 124 1.18 -12.10 -27.78
CA THR A 124 2.09 -12.07 -28.95
C THR A 124 3.18 -11.01 -28.85
N GLN A 125 2.90 -9.88 -28.19
CA GLN A 125 3.84 -8.75 -28.12
C GLN A 125 4.66 -8.73 -26.82
N PHE A 126 4.23 -9.47 -25.80
CA PHE A 126 4.96 -9.55 -24.52
C PHE A 126 5.44 -10.97 -24.20
N ILE A 127 4.52 -11.92 -24.01
CA ILE A 127 4.87 -13.29 -23.60
C ILE A 127 5.72 -14.00 -24.67
N ASP A 128 5.29 -14.01 -25.93
CA ASP A 128 6.00 -14.71 -27.01
C ASP A 128 7.35 -14.05 -27.32
N VAL A 129 7.45 -12.71 -27.20
CA VAL A 129 8.69 -11.97 -27.40
C VAL A 129 9.73 -12.33 -26.33
N LEU A 130 9.31 -12.41 -25.07
CA LEU A 130 10.17 -12.88 -23.97
C LEU A 130 10.55 -14.35 -24.16
N ALA A 131 9.60 -15.19 -24.57
CA ALA A 131 9.84 -16.62 -24.80
C ALA A 131 10.87 -16.86 -25.91
N ASN A 132 10.80 -16.08 -27.00
CA ASN A 132 11.80 -16.08 -28.07
C ASN A 132 13.20 -15.65 -27.60
N SER A 133 13.26 -14.91 -26.49
CA SER A 133 14.51 -14.52 -25.81
C SER A 133 14.92 -15.51 -24.71
N GLY A 134 14.24 -16.65 -24.60
CA GLY A 134 14.51 -17.69 -23.59
C GLY A 134 13.95 -17.41 -22.21
N VAL A 135 13.07 -16.41 -22.06
CA VAL A 135 12.49 -15.99 -20.78
C VAL A 135 11.00 -16.28 -20.77
N LYS A 136 10.52 -17.01 -19.75
CA LYS A 136 9.08 -17.21 -19.50
C LYS A 136 8.72 -16.48 -18.21
N PRO A 137 8.05 -15.32 -18.24
CA PRO A 137 7.64 -14.62 -17.03
C PRO A 137 6.54 -15.39 -16.29
N PHE A 138 6.40 -15.15 -14.99
CA PHE A 138 5.21 -15.46 -14.19
C PHE A 138 4.39 -14.17 -14.08
N PHE A 139 3.32 -14.06 -14.88
CA PHE A 139 2.65 -12.79 -15.15
C PHE A 139 1.38 -12.61 -14.30
N VAL A 140 1.42 -11.67 -13.34
CA VAL A 140 0.32 -11.35 -12.41
C VAL A 140 0.00 -9.86 -12.52
N PRO A 141 -0.67 -9.42 -13.61
CA PRO A 141 -0.99 -8.03 -13.81
C PRO A 141 -2.10 -7.53 -12.89
N ASP A 142 -2.14 -6.22 -12.70
CA ASP A 142 -3.36 -5.51 -12.36
C ASP A 142 -4.03 -5.08 -13.65
N PHE A 143 -5.13 -5.75 -13.99
CA PHE A 143 -5.99 -5.43 -15.12
C PHE A 143 -7.34 -4.93 -14.61
N ASP A 144 -7.37 -4.19 -13.51
CA ASP A 144 -8.61 -3.66 -12.95
C ASP A 144 -9.38 -2.81 -13.99
N ASP A 145 -8.71 -2.30 -15.04
CA ASP A 145 -9.30 -1.57 -16.15
C ASP A 145 -9.97 -2.43 -17.25
N PHE A 146 -9.86 -3.76 -17.26
CA PHE A 146 -10.13 -4.64 -18.44
C PHE A 146 -11.50 -4.50 -19.13
N ASN A 147 -12.50 -3.95 -18.43
CA ASN A 147 -13.86 -3.76 -18.92
C ASN A 147 -14.15 -2.28 -19.27
N ASN A 148 -13.12 -1.45 -19.43
CA ASN A 148 -13.18 0.00 -19.57
C ASN A 148 -13.78 0.72 -18.35
N GLN A 149 -13.69 0.11 -17.16
CA GLN A 149 -14.04 0.71 -15.87
C GLN A 149 -12.90 0.46 -14.90
N LEU A 150 -12.65 1.41 -13.99
CA LEU A 150 -11.68 1.20 -12.91
C LEU A 150 -12.27 0.22 -11.88
N GLY A 151 -11.43 -0.68 -11.38
CA GLY A 151 -11.78 -1.62 -10.31
C GLY A 151 -12.71 -2.75 -10.73
N GLY A 152 -12.52 -3.26 -11.95
CA GLY A 152 -13.14 -4.46 -12.45
C GLY A 152 -12.95 -5.64 -11.49
N THR A 153 -13.96 -6.51 -11.38
CA THR A 153 -13.87 -7.71 -10.55
C THR A 153 -13.51 -8.91 -11.42
N TYR A 154 -12.46 -9.64 -11.05
CA TYR A 154 -11.98 -10.81 -11.78
C TYR A 154 -12.89 -12.03 -11.58
N ASP A 155 -13.90 -12.17 -12.44
CA ASP A 155 -14.82 -13.30 -12.45
C ASP A 155 -14.35 -14.45 -13.37
N ALA A 156 -15.17 -15.49 -13.52
CA ALA A 156 -14.87 -16.62 -14.40
C ALA A 156 -14.76 -16.23 -15.89
N GLN A 157 -15.41 -15.13 -16.32
CA GLN A 157 -15.34 -14.68 -17.71
C GLN A 157 -13.99 -14.00 -17.97
N PHE A 158 -13.49 -13.19 -17.02
CA PHE A 158 -12.15 -12.60 -17.11
C PHE A 158 -11.08 -13.66 -17.41
N PHE A 159 -11.05 -14.77 -16.66
CA PHE A 159 -10.04 -15.82 -16.87
C PHE A 159 -10.21 -16.62 -18.18
N GLN A 160 -11.40 -16.58 -18.78
CA GLN A 160 -11.62 -17.11 -20.15
C GLN A 160 -11.12 -16.15 -21.21
N ASP A 161 -11.25 -14.84 -20.98
CA ASP A 161 -10.86 -13.79 -21.91
C ASP A 161 -9.35 -13.52 -21.87
N PHE A 162 -8.71 -13.71 -20.72
CA PHE A 162 -7.28 -13.48 -20.47
C PHE A 162 -6.52 -14.75 -20.03
N PRO A 163 -6.52 -15.85 -20.80
CA PRO A 163 -5.75 -17.05 -20.44
C PRO A 163 -4.23 -16.81 -20.38
N VAL A 164 -3.75 -15.69 -20.96
CA VAL A 164 -2.34 -15.26 -20.97
C VAL A 164 -1.77 -15.02 -19.56
N VAL A 165 -2.60 -14.64 -18.58
CA VAL A 165 -2.12 -14.31 -17.23
C VAL A 165 -1.86 -15.58 -16.40
N ASP A 166 -0.91 -15.53 -15.47
CA ASP A 166 -0.68 -16.57 -14.47
C ASP A 166 -1.42 -16.29 -13.14
N GLY A 167 -1.89 -15.06 -12.95
CA GLY A 167 -2.70 -14.61 -11.83
C GLY A 167 -3.18 -13.18 -12.05
N VAL A 168 -3.76 -12.57 -11.02
CA VAL A 168 -4.19 -11.17 -11.05
C VAL A 168 -3.90 -10.46 -9.73
N PHE A 169 -3.73 -9.16 -9.80
CA PHE A 169 -3.67 -8.21 -8.69
C PHE A 169 -4.87 -7.27 -8.79
N SER A 170 -5.59 -6.98 -7.70
CA SER A 170 -6.75 -6.07 -7.75
C SER A 170 -6.49 -4.78 -6.99
N TRP A 171 -5.77 -3.84 -7.58
CA TRP A 171 -5.37 -2.58 -6.93
C TRP A 171 -6.53 -1.82 -6.27
N GLU A 172 -7.62 -1.62 -7.00
CA GLU A 172 -8.74 -0.76 -6.61
C GLU A 172 -9.55 -1.33 -5.44
N SER A 173 -9.38 -2.61 -5.12
CA SER A 173 -10.02 -3.25 -3.97
C SER A 173 -9.39 -2.89 -2.61
N ALA A 174 -8.29 -2.12 -2.58
CA ALA A 174 -7.60 -1.75 -1.34
C ALA A 174 -8.41 -0.79 -0.45
N TRP A 175 -9.40 -0.08 -1.01
CA TRP A 175 -10.18 0.95 -0.31
C TRP A 175 -11.65 0.91 -0.75
N PRO A 176 -12.58 1.46 0.05
CA PRO A 176 -13.95 1.68 -0.38
C PRO A 176 -14.01 2.55 -1.65
N GLU A 177 -14.99 2.32 -2.50
CA GLU A 177 -15.29 3.22 -3.59
C GLU A 177 -15.93 4.50 -3.04
N VAL A 178 -15.61 5.65 -3.65
CA VAL A 178 -16.15 6.95 -3.22
C VAL A 178 -17.69 6.95 -3.21
N ALA A 179 -18.32 6.24 -4.14
CA ALA A 179 -19.77 6.14 -4.26
C ALA A 179 -20.43 5.36 -3.11
N GLU A 180 -19.69 4.51 -2.38
CA GLU A 180 -20.24 3.71 -1.27
C GLU A 180 -20.40 4.53 0.02
N GLY A 181 -19.73 5.68 0.13
CA GLY A 181 -19.85 6.59 1.26
C GLY A 181 -19.01 6.18 2.46
N HIS A 182 -19.58 6.37 3.67
CA HIS A 182 -18.94 6.02 4.94
C HIS A 182 -19.10 4.53 5.25
N VAL A 183 -18.32 3.70 4.55
CA VAL A 183 -18.33 2.26 4.76
C VAL A 183 -16.91 1.73 4.95
N ASN A 184 -16.85 0.60 5.64
CA ASN A 184 -15.64 -0.21 5.72
C ASN A 184 -15.32 -0.84 4.36
N VAL A 185 -14.05 -1.02 4.05
CA VAL A 185 -13.64 -1.71 2.83
C VAL A 185 -14.18 -3.14 2.83
N SER A 186 -14.68 -3.58 1.68
CA SER A 186 -15.21 -4.92 1.49
C SER A 186 -14.16 -5.83 0.86
N SER A 187 -14.06 -7.07 1.33
CA SER A 187 -13.25 -8.13 0.70
C SER A 187 -14.02 -8.91 -0.38
N ALA A 188 -15.22 -8.47 -0.78
CA ALA A 188 -16.06 -9.21 -1.72
C ALA A 188 -15.43 -9.35 -3.12
N LYS A 189 -14.76 -8.28 -3.62
CA LYS A 189 -14.01 -8.34 -4.88
C LYS A 189 -12.84 -9.32 -4.76
N ASP A 190 -12.11 -9.27 -3.65
CA ASP A 190 -11.01 -10.18 -3.37
C ASP A 190 -11.44 -11.65 -3.32
N GLN A 191 -12.51 -11.95 -2.58
CA GLN A 191 -13.05 -13.31 -2.49
C GLN A 191 -13.47 -13.81 -3.88
N THR A 192 -14.09 -12.95 -4.69
CA THR A 192 -14.50 -13.30 -6.06
C THR A 192 -13.28 -13.56 -6.94
N GLY A 193 -12.29 -12.67 -6.93
CA GLY A 193 -11.04 -12.80 -7.67
C GLY A 193 -10.26 -14.05 -7.30
N LEU A 194 -10.05 -14.27 -6.00
CA LEU A 194 -9.37 -15.45 -5.45
C LEU A 194 -10.06 -16.75 -5.87
N THR A 195 -11.37 -16.84 -5.70
CA THR A 195 -12.15 -18.05 -6.03
C THR A 195 -12.03 -18.39 -7.52
N ASN A 196 -12.18 -17.39 -8.39
CA ASN A 196 -12.15 -17.61 -9.84
C ASN A 196 -10.72 -17.84 -10.36
N ALA A 197 -9.71 -17.18 -9.78
CA ALA A 197 -8.31 -17.45 -10.09
C ALA A 197 -7.96 -18.91 -9.79
N HIS A 198 -8.29 -19.39 -8.59
CA HIS A 198 -8.04 -20.78 -8.20
C HIS A 198 -8.81 -21.78 -9.06
N ALA A 199 -10.07 -21.49 -9.41
CA ALA A 199 -10.86 -22.31 -10.33
C ALA A 199 -10.22 -22.42 -11.73
N ALA A 200 -9.49 -21.38 -12.16
CA ALA A 200 -8.73 -21.36 -13.41
C ALA A 200 -7.28 -21.88 -13.28
N GLY A 201 -6.85 -22.32 -12.08
CA GLY A 201 -5.48 -22.75 -11.81
C GLY A 201 -4.47 -21.59 -11.83
N LYS A 202 -4.91 -20.40 -11.44
CA LYS A 202 -4.15 -19.14 -11.39
C LYS A 202 -4.04 -18.65 -9.93
N VAL A 203 -3.18 -17.67 -9.69
CA VAL A 203 -2.98 -17.06 -8.36
C VAL A 203 -3.70 -15.73 -8.22
N TYR A 204 -3.95 -15.32 -6.97
CA TYR A 204 -4.50 -14.00 -6.65
C TYR A 204 -3.57 -13.23 -5.72
N MET A 205 -3.29 -11.97 -6.07
CA MET A 205 -2.57 -11.01 -5.25
C MET A 205 -3.54 -9.98 -4.68
N MET A 206 -3.68 -9.96 -3.35
CA MET A 206 -4.61 -9.06 -2.65
C MET A 206 -3.90 -7.76 -2.26
N PRO A 207 -4.50 -6.57 -2.48
CA PRO A 207 -3.91 -5.33 -2.03
C PRO A 207 -4.13 -5.08 -0.54
N LEU A 208 -3.24 -4.32 0.09
CA LEU A 208 -3.40 -3.80 1.46
C LEU A 208 -2.89 -2.36 1.51
N SER A 209 -3.76 -1.42 1.92
CA SER A 209 -3.39 -0.01 2.10
C SER A 209 -4.13 0.64 3.26
N SER A 210 -3.66 1.79 3.74
CA SER A 210 -4.28 2.56 4.82
C SER A 210 -5.34 3.52 4.32
N PHE A 211 -5.04 4.40 3.35
CA PHE A 211 -5.97 5.38 2.79
C PHE A 211 -5.44 5.82 1.42
N GLN A 212 -6.06 6.80 0.76
CA GLN A 212 -5.45 7.41 -0.42
C GLN A 212 -5.83 8.89 -0.47
N PHE A 213 -4.86 9.77 -0.71
CA PHE A 213 -5.09 11.20 -0.88
C PHE A 213 -4.11 11.79 -1.89
N LYS A 214 -4.66 12.49 -2.88
CA LYS A 214 -3.91 13.19 -3.92
C LYS A 214 -4.47 14.58 -4.10
N HIS A 215 -3.59 15.56 -4.29
CA HIS A 215 -3.95 16.97 -4.41
C HIS A 215 -2.94 17.74 -5.28
N ILE A 216 -2.93 17.44 -6.57
CA ILE A 216 -1.94 17.96 -7.53
C ILE A 216 -2.57 18.98 -8.49
N ASP A 217 -3.68 18.61 -9.13
CA ASP A 217 -4.42 19.45 -10.07
C ASP A 217 -5.91 19.05 -10.12
N ALA A 218 -6.70 19.71 -10.97
CA ALA A 218 -8.15 19.49 -11.05
C ALA A 218 -8.57 18.04 -11.42
N ASN A 219 -7.70 17.24 -12.04
CA ASN A 219 -7.96 15.84 -12.36
C ASN A 219 -7.29 14.87 -11.38
N GLN A 220 -6.37 15.37 -10.56
CA GLN A 220 -5.60 14.60 -9.57
C GLN A 220 -5.84 15.19 -8.18
N ASN A 221 -7.12 15.30 -7.80
CA ASN A 221 -7.56 15.81 -6.51
C ASN A 221 -8.64 14.90 -5.91
N PHE A 222 -8.24 13.89 -5.14
CA PHE A 222 -9.16 12.86 -4.63
C PHE A 222 -8.74 12.33 -3.26
N TYR A 223 -9.73 11.78 -2.55
CA TYR A 223 -9.59 11.17 -1.23
C TYR A 223 -10.40 9.86 -1.16
N ARG A 224 -9.77 8.80 -0.67
CA ARG A 224 -10.42 7.53 -0.29
C ARG A 224 -10.28 7.31 1.20
N LEU A 225 -11.38 6.87 1.82
CA LEU A 225 -11.52 6.77 3.26
C LEU A 225 -10.49 5.80 3.86
N GLY A 226 -9.79 6.28 4.89
CA GLY A 226 -8.72 5.53 5.55
C GLY A 226 -9.04 4.96 6.94
N GLY A 227 -9.78 5.69 7.77
CA GLY A 227 -10.25 5.29 9.13
C GLY A 227 -9.63 4.00 9.69
N LEU A 228 -10.41 2.93 9.74
CA LEU A 228 -9.97 1.58 10.15
C LEU A 228 -9.46 0.68 9.01
N ASN A 229 -9.31 1.21 7.79
CA ASN A 229 -9.05 0.43 6.58
C ASN A 229 -7.82 -0.46 6.73
N LEU A 230 -6.71 0.04 7.31
CA LEU A 230 -5.50 -0.75 7.54
C LEU A 230 -5.78 -2.01 8.36
N ALA A 231 -6.44 -1.87 9.50
CA ALA A 231 -6.78 -2.98 10.39
C ALA A 231 -7.81 -3.93 9.76
N GLN A 232 -8.74 -3.40 8.97
CA GLN A 232 -9.74 -4.19 8.25
C GLN A 232 -9.09 -5.05 7.16
N ARG A 233 -8.21 -4.47 6.33
CA ARG A 233 -7.48 -5.22 5.30
C ARG A 233 -6.58 -6.28 5.91
N ILE A 234 -5.90 -6.01 7.04
CA ILE A 234 -5.15 -7.04 7.78
C ILE A 234 -6.06 -8.22 8.13
N GLY A 235 -7.22 -7.97 8.75
CA GLY A 235 -8.17 -9.03 9.09
C GLY A 235 -8.68 -9.80 7.88
N GLN A 236 -8.99 -9.11 6.79
CA GLN A 236 -9.49 -9.71 5.55
C GLN A 236 -8.43 -10.57 4.85
N VAL A 237 -7.16 -10.15 4.84
CA VAL A 237 -6.06 -10.97 4.31
C VAL A 237 -5.88 -12.24 5.14
N LEU A 238 -5.94 -12.14 6.47
CA LEU A 238 -5.86 -13.30 7.36
C LEU A 238 -7.05 -14.25 7.13
N GLU A 239 -8.26 -13.74 6.89
CA GLU A 239 -9.42 -14.58 6.63
C GLU A 239 -9.37 -15.26 5.25
N LEU A 240 -9.01 -14.51 4.20
CA LEU A 240 -9.03 -15.00 2.82
C LEU A 240 -7.81 -15.86 2.43
N GLN A 241 -6.66 -15.65 3.06
CA GLN A 241 -5.41 -16.35 2.78
C GLN A 241 -5.03 -16.32 1.27
N PRO A 242 -4.89 -15.12 0.66
CA PRO A 242 -4.50 -15.00 -0.76
C PRO A 242 -3.09 -15.57 -1.04
N ASP A 243 -2.79 -15.92 -2.29
CA ASP A 243 -1.47 -16.46 -2.65
C ASP A 243 -0.35 -15.42 -2.43
N PHE A 244 -0.67 -14.15 -2.69
CA PHE A 244 0.22 -13.00 -2.48
C PHE A 244 -0.54 -11.85 -1.84
N VAL A 245 0.19 -11.00 -1.12
CA VAL A 245 -0.29 -9.70 -0.65
C VAL A 245 0.64 -8.64 -1.16
N GLU A 246 0.11 -7.60 -1.80
CA GLU A 246 0.86 -6.40 -2.12
C GLU A 246 0.42 -5.27 -1.19
N ILE A 247 1.34 -4.81 -0.35
CA ILE A 247 1.12 -3.61 0.45
C ILE A 247 1.35 -2.38 -0.47
N ILE A 248 0.49 -1.40 -0.36
CA ILE A 248 0.42 -0.22 -1.22
C ILE A 248 0.47 1.01 -0.31
N THR A 249 1.58 1.76 -0.24
CA THR A 249 2.87 1.62 -0.95
C THR A 249 4.07 1.87 -0.05
N TRP A 250 5.30 1.70 -0.55
CA TRP A 250 6.52 2.09 0.17
C TRP A 250 6.71 3.61 0.22
N ASN A 251 6.65 4.29 -0.92
CA ASN A 251 7.16 5.67 -1.06
C ASN A 251 6.31 6.55 -1.98
N ASP A 252 5.04 6.20 -2.24
CA ASP A 252 4.14 7.03 -3.05
C ASP A 252 3.58 8.21 -2.24
N SER A 253 4.42 9.21 -2.05
CA SER A 253 4.04 10.50 -1.46
C SER A 253 3.04 11.26 -2.31
N GLY A 254 2.95 10.96 -3.62
CA GLY A 254 2.00 11.55 -4.56
C GLY A 254 0.55 11.11 -4.32
N GLU A 255 0.35 10.03 -3.56
CA GLU A 255 -0.98 9.50 -3.21
C GLU A 255 -1.15 9.26 -1.71
N SER A 256 -0.16 9.72 -0.92
CA SER A 256 -0.14 9.79 0.54
C SER A 256 -0.25 8.45 1.27
N HIS A 257 -0.24 7.30 0.60
CA HIS A 257 -0.42 5.98 1.24
C HIS A 257 0.87 5.20 1.44
N PHE A 258 1.98 5.93 1.46
CA PHE A 258 3.30 5.37 1.70
C PHE A 258 3.46 4.92 3.16
N ILE A 259 4.27 3.90 3.39
CA ILE A 259 4.63 3.44 4.74
C ILE A 259 6.14 3.52 5.01
N GLY A 260 6.93 3.80 3.98
CA GLY A 260 8.39 3.81 3.97
C GLY A 260 8.96 5.22 4.03
N ASN A 261 10.23 5.33 3.64
CA ASN A 261 10.91 6.62 3.60
C ASN A 261 10.47 7.43 2.38
N ILE A 262 10.30 8.74 2.56
CA ILE A 262 10.23 9.70 1.45
C ILE A 262 11.54 10.46 1.43
N PHE A 263 12.25 10.35 0.31
CA PHE A 263 13.41 11.18 0.03
C PHE A 263 12.98 12.46 -0.72
N PRO A 264 13.67 13.60 -0.50
CA PRO A 264 13.35 14.85 -1.19
C PRO A 264 13.46 14.77 -2.72
N GLU A 265 14.38 13.97 -3.24
CA GLU A 265 14.75 13.85 -4.65
C GLU A 265 13.57 13.40 -5.53
N PRO A 266 12.84 12.30 -5.20
CA PRO A 266 11.61 11.90 -5.88
C PRO A 266 10.59 13.01 -6.13
N ILE A 267 10.50 14.00 -5.23
CA ILE A 267 9.47 15.05 -5.27
C ILE A 267 10.03 16.44 -5.49
N ALA A 268 11.34 16.60 -5.74
CA ALA A 268 12.00 17.89 -5.85
C ALA A 268 11.43 18.78 -6.97
N GLY A 269 10.89 18.16 -8.03
CA GLY A 269 10.24 18.82 -9.15
C GLY A 269 8.73 19.00 -9.02
N SER A 270 8.13 18.61 -7.88
CA SER A 270 6.68 18.53 -7.69
C SER A 270 6.23 19.36 -6.48
N PRO A 271 6.17 20.70 -6.59
CA PRO A 271 5.76 21.59 -5.49
C PRO A 271 4.39 21.25 -4.90
N ALA A 272 3.47 20.73 -5.71
CA ALA A 272 2.16 20.31 -5.24
C ALA A 272 2.26 19.14 -4.25
N ILE A 273 3.09 18.13 -4.55
CA ILE A 273 3.30 16.97 -3.66
C ILE A 273 3.99 17.42 -2.37
N GLN A 274 5.05 18.23 -2.48
CA GLN A 274 5.74 18.80 -1.32
C GLN A 274 4.78 19.55 -0.39
N ALA A 275 3.84 20.31 -0.94
CA ALA A 275 2.91 21.12 -0.15
C ALA A 275 1.98 20.31 0.79
N TYR A 276 1.70 19.03 0.50
CA TYR A 276 0.88 18.19 1.36
C TYR A 276 1.60 16.97 1.98
N ALA A 277 2.75 16.58 1.45
CA ALA A 277 3.55 15.46 1.95
C ALA A 277 4.68 15.90 2.91
N ASP A 278 5.23 17.11 2.75
CA ASP A 278 6.35 17.55 3.58
C ASP A 278 5.97 17.61 5.06
N GLY A 279 6.82 17.00 5.89
CA GLY A 279 6.62 16.90 7.33
C GLY A 279 5.59 15.86 7.76
N PHE A 280 5.04 15.05 6.84
CA PHE A 280 4.26 13.86 7.18
C PHE A 280 5.16 12.64 7.13
N ASN A 281 5.13 11.85 8.21
CA ASN A 281 5.86 10.59 8.32
C ASN A 281 4.86 9.47 8.62
N HIS A 282 4.86 8.44 7.79
CA HIS A 282 3.94 7.30 7.90
C HIS A 282 4.60 6.01 8.37
N THR A 283 5.89 6.04 8.73
CA THR A 283 6.64 4.83 9.11
C THR A 283 6.11 4.15 10.38
N ALA A 284 5.36 4.85 11.22
CA ALA A 284 4.72 4.24 12.38
C ALA A 284 3.74 3.10 12.00
N TRP A 285 3.13 3.12 10.81
CA TRP A 285 2.33 1.98 10.34
C TRP A 285 3.14 0.69 10.20
N GLN A 286 4.47 0.77 10.00
CA GLN A 286 5.33 -0.42 9.97
C GLN A 286 5.30 -1.20 11.28
N ASN A 287 5.09 -0.53 12.43
CA ASN A 287 4.98 -1.18 13.74
C ASN A 287 3.74 -2.09 13.84
N VAL A 288 2.73 -1.82 13.02
CA VAL A 288 1.52 -2.65 12.90
C VAL A 288 1.69 -3.74 11.83
N LEU A 289 2.30 -3.37 10.70
CA LEU A 289 2.47 -4.25 9.55
C LEU A 289 3.52 -5.34 9.76
N ALA A 290 4.63 -5.06 10.44
CA ALA A 290 5.69 -6.06 10.62
C ALA A 290 5.22 -7.30 11.42
N PRO A 291 4.51 -7.15 12.56
CA PRO A 291 3.92 -8.30 13.25
C PRO A 291 2.87 -9.04 12.43
N PHE A 292 2.04 -8.31 11.67
CA PHE A 292 1.10 -8.90 10.72
C PHE A 292 1.80 -9.76 9.66
N ILE A 293 2.87 -9.26 9.06
CA ILE A 293 3.63 -9.98 8.02
C ILE A 293 4.15 -11.31 8.56
N VAL A 294 4.71 -11.30 9.77
CA VAL A 294 5.21 -12.51 10.43
C VAL A 294 4.07 -13.46 10.77
N ALA A 295 2.96 -12.97 11.33
CA ALA A 295 1.80 -13.78 11.67
C ALA A 295 1.20 -14.45 10.43
N TYR A 296 1.00 -13.70 9.35
CA TYR A 296 0.49 -14.19 8.07
C TYR A 296 1.38 -15.30 7.52
N LYS A 297 2.68 -15.06 7.40
CA LYS A 297 3.64 -16.08 6.93
C LYS A 297 3.69 -17.35 7.78
N ASN A 298 3.27 -17.26 9.05
CA ASN A 298 3.15 -18.40 9.96
C ASN A 298 1.76 -19.08 9.92
N GLY A 299 0.88 -18.67 9.00
CA GLY A 299 -0.45 -19.25 8.79
C GLY A 299 -1.51 -18.74 9.77
N ALA A 300 -1.35 -17.52 10.32
CA ALA A 300 -2.39 -16.89 11.11
C ALA A 300 -3.64 -16.64 10.25
N THR A 301 -4.81 -16.96 10.78
CA THR A 301 -6.10 -16.76 10.11
C THR A 301 -7.00 -15.77 10.85
N SER A 302 -6.50 -15.13 11.91
CA SER A 302 -7.25 -14.20 12.74
C SER A 302 -6.37 -13.09 13.28
N SER A 303 -6.94 -11.89 13.40
CA SER A 303 -6.31 -10.73 14.04
C SER A 303 -5.87 -11.00 15.49
N ALA A 304 -6.51 -11.96 16.18
CA ALA A 304 -6.13 -12.37 17.53
C ALA A 304 -4.74 -13.05 17.58
N ASP A 305 -4.29 -13.64 16.47
CA ASP A 305 -3.01 -14.33 16.35
C ASP A 305 -1.87 -13.38 15.92
N VAL A 306 -2.20 -12.11 15.62
CA VAL A 306 -1.21 -11.09 15.28
C VAL A 306 -0.74 -10.40 16.56
N THR A 307 0.36 -10.86 17.13
CA THR A 307 0.90 -10.33 18.40
C THR A 307 2.13 -9.45 18.17
N SER A 308 2.35 -8.45 19.03
CA SER A 308 3.49 -7.54 18.95
C SER A 308 4.86 -8.23 19.05
N PHE A 309 5.88 -7.56 18.52
CA PHE A 309 7.27 -7.86 18.86
C PHE A 309 7.59 -7.21 20.22
N GLY A 310 7.66 -8.00 21.29
CA GLY A 310 7.87 -7.48 22.65
C GLY A 310 6.56 -7.13 23.36
N ALA A 311 6.58 -6.13 24.25
CA ALA A 311 5.50 -5.87 25.19
C ALA A 311 4.21 -5.33 24.54
N PHE A 312 4.35 -4.53 23.48
CA PHE A 312 3.28 -4.06 22.61
C PHE A 312 3.91 -3.43 21.35
N ALA A 313 3.08 -3.12 20.36
CA ALA A 313 3.43 -2.28 19.22
C ALA A 313 2.15 -1.55 18.77
N GLY A 314 2.25 -0.35 18.21
CA GLY A 314 1.05 0.30 17.70
C GLY A 314 1.32 1.61 16.98
N ALA A 315 0.29 2.06 16.29
CA ALA A 315 0.26 3.37 15.66
C ALA A 315 -1.13 3.97 15.79
N PHE A 316 -1.21 5.29 15.74
CA PHE A 316 -2.46 6.00 15.57
C PHE A 316 -2.31 7.07 14.50
N TRP A 317 -3.44 7.42 13.88
CA TRP A 317 -3.47 8.36 12.79
C TRP A 317 -4.77 9.14 12.76
N TYR A 318 -4.69 10.35 12.20
CA TYR A 318 -5.79 11.29 12.08
C TYR A 318 -5.48 12.34 11.01
N ARG A 319 -6.52 13.02 10.53
CA ARG A 319 -6.35 14.21 9.69
C ARG A 319 -6.10 15.44 10.56
N PRO A 320 -5.03 16.22 10.31
CA PRO A 320 -4.79 17.46 11.05
C PRO A 320 -5.78 18.59 10.71
N LEU A 321 -6.55 18.47 9.64
CA LEU A 321 -7.52 19.48 9.20
C LEU A 321 -8.93 18.94 9.32
N LEU A 322 -9.80 19.62 10.08
CA LEU A 322 -11.20 19.24 10.21
C LEU A 322 -11.93 19.32 8.87
N LEU A 323 -12.91 18.44 8.65
CA LEU A 323 -13.73 18.44 7.43
C LEU A 323 -14.49 19.76 7.23
N THR A 324 -14.77 20.49 8.32
CA THR A 324 -15.44 21.78 8.26
C THR A 324 -14.59 22.93 7.76
N ALA A 325 -13.26 22.75 7.64
CA ALA A 325 -12.36 23.77 7.08
C ALA A 325 -12.82 24.20 5.69
N GLN A 326 -12.72 25.49 5.39
CA GLN A 326 -13.12 26.05 4.10
C GLN A 326 -11.97 26.03 3.10
N CYS A 327 -10.72 26.07 3.57
CA CYS A 327 -9.53 26.08 2.71
C CYS A 327 -9.58 27.23 1.68
N ALA A 328 -9.96 28.44 2.11
CA ALA A 328 -10.35 29.52 1.20
C ALA A 328 -9.21 30.01 0.27
N SER A 329 -7.96 29.78 0.65
CA SER A 329 -6.77 30.14 -0.13
C SER A 329 -6.28 29.02 -1.06
N ASP A 330 -6.88 27.84 -0.98
CA ASP A 330 -6.55 26.70 -1.85
C ASP A 330 -7.37 26.76 -3.15
N PRO A 331 -6.72 26.90 -4.33
CA PRO A 331 -7.42 26.97 -5.61
C PRO A 331 -8.09 25.66 -6.04
N LEU A 332 -7.67 24.51 -5.52
CA LEU A 332 -8.27 23.20 -5.80
C LEU A 332 -9.42 22.89 -4.83
N GLY A 333 -9.36 23.44 -3.61
CA GLY A 333 -10.34 23.21 -2.57
C GLY A 333 -10.34 21.76 -2.07
N LYS A 334 -11.48 21.28 -1.59
CA LYS A 334 -11.58 19.90 -1.08
C LYS A 334 -11.43 18.86 -2.19
N PRO A 335 -10.74 17.74 -1.93
CA PRO A 335 -10.64 16.65 -2.90
C PRO A 335 -12.00 15.99 -3.17
N ASP A 336 -12.14 15.40 -4.35
CA ASP A 336 -13.26 14.50 -4.64
C ASP A 336 -13.25 13.34 -3.64
N GLY A 337 -14.40 13.01 -3.07
CA GLY A 337 -14.50 12.01 -2.01
C GLY A 337 -14.33 12.57 -0.58
N ALA A 338 -14.01 13.87 -0.43
CA ALA A 338 -13.92 14.52 0.89
C ALA A 338 -15.18 14.38 1.75
N GLN A 339 -16.36 14.23 1.14
CA GLN A 339 -17.63 14.01 1.85
C GLN A 339 -17.68 12.70 2.64
N ASN A 340 -16.76 11.76 2.34
CA ASN A 340 -16.60 10.49 3.04
C ASN A 340 -15.55 10.57 4.16
N ALA A 341 -14.86 11.71 4.32
CA ALA A 341 -13.87 11.85 5.38
C ALA A 341 -14.56 11.99 6.75
N MET A 342 -13.91 11.45 7.78
CA MET A 342 -14.37 11.55 9.16
C MET A 342 -13.35 12.29 10.00
N ASP A 343 -13.83 13.15 10.89
CA ASP A 343 -13.01 13.82 11.89
C ASP A 343 -12.81 12.87 13.07
N GLU A 344 -11.91 11.91 12.87
CA GLU A 344 -11.61 10.84 13.81
C GLU A 344 -10.10 10.55 13.93
N LEU A 345 -9.74 10.04 15.10
CA LEU A 345 -8.47 9.43 15.40
C LEU A 345 -8.69 7.93 15.37
N SER A 346 -7.93 7.26 14.53
CA SER A 346 -7.90 5.81 14.42
C SER A 346 -6.62 5.28 15.06
N TYR A 347 -6.68 4.11 15.69
CA TYR A 347 -5.48 3.44 16.19
C TYR A 347 -5.51 1.96 15.87
N ALA A 348 -4.32 1.37 15.83
CA ALA A 348 -4.10 -0.07 15.86
C ALA A 348 -2.99 -0.38 16.86
N VAL A 349 -3.28 -1.29 17.80
CA VAL A 349 -2.35 -1.73 18.84
C VAL A 349 -2.33 -3.24 18.92
N LEU A 350 -1.14 -3.80 19.01
CA LEU A 350 -0.86 -5.22 19.09
C LEU A 350 -0.37 -5.57 20.48
N LEU A 351 -0.91 -6.64 21.04
CA LEU A 351 -0.57 -7.12 22.38
C LEU A 351 -0.15 -8.59 22.36
N PRO A 352 0.77 -9.02 23.25
CA PRO A 352 1.12 -10.42 23.44
C PRO A 352 -0.09 -11.31 23.80
N ALA A 353 0.01 -12.60 23.47
CA ALA A 353 -1.02 -13.60 23.72
C ALA A 353 -1.46 -13.73 25.20
N ASP A 354 -0.59 -13.37 26.13
CA ASP A 354 -0.79 -13.42 27.59
C ASP A 354 -1.21 -12.07 28.21
N SER A 355 -1.49 -11.06 27.39
CA SER A 355 -1.89 -9.73 27.87
C SER A 355 -3.25 -9.75 28.56
N THR A 356 -3.33 -9.13 29.74
CA THR A 356 -4.59 -9.02 30.50
C THR A 356 -4.75 -7.65 31.14
N GLY A 357 -5.97 -7.10 31.11
CA GLY A 357 -6.32 -5.87 31.82
C GLY A 357 -5.67 -4.60 31.27
N VAL A 358 -5.11 -4.66 30.06
CA VAL A 358 -4.61 -3.49 29.34
C VAL A 358 -5.79 -2.73 28.73
N THR A 359 -5.67 -1.40 28.67
CA THR A 359 -6.64 -0.53 27.99
C THR A 359 -5.93 0.47 27.10
N VAL A 360 -6.61 0.93 26.05
CA VAL A 360 -6.17 2.06 25.22
C VAL A 360 -6.95 3.29 25.65
N ARG A 361 -6.24 4.32 26.11
CA ARG A 361 -6.78 5.63 26.48
C ARG A 361 -6.46 6.64 25.38
N VAL A 362 -7.49 7.31 24.86
CA VAL A 362 -7.35 8.31 23.79
C VAL A 362 -7.65 9.69 24.36
N SER A 363 -6.75 10.64 24.09
CA SER A 363 -6.91 12.06 24.41
C SER A 363 -6.92 12.90 23.14
N SER A 364 -7.84 13.86 23.09
CA SER A 364 -8.02 14.78 21.97
C SER A 364 -8.29 16.18 22.51
N GLY A 365 -7.64 17.20 21.95
CA GLY A 365 -7.73 18.57 22.45
C GLY A 365 -7.32 18.75 23.91
N GLY A 366 -6.38 17.91 24.38
CA GLY A 366 -5.89 17.93 25.76
C GLY A 366 -6.79 17.28 26.81
N SER A 367 -7.90 16.62 26.39
CA SER A 367 -8.80 15.91 27.30
C SER A 367 -8.91 14.43 26.93
N VAL A 368 -9.02 13.56 27.93
CA VAL A 368 -9.34 12.13 27.71
C VAL A 368 -10.76 12.04 27.16
N VAL A 369 -10.91 11.49 25.95
CA VAL A 369 -12.19 11.38 25.24
C VAL A 369 -12.71 9.95 25.21
N ALA A 370 -11.83 8.95 25.31
CA ALA A 370 -12.22 7.54 25.33
C ALA A 370 -11.23 6.66 26.08
N THR A 371 -11.71 5.51 26.55
CA THR A 371 -10.87 4.41 27.06
C THR A 371 -11.51 3.10 26.65
N PHE A 372 -10.75 2.23 26.00
CA PHE A 372 -11.22 0.95 25.47
C PHE A 372 -10.49 -0.22 26.15
N PRO A 373 -11.20 -1.28 26.55
CA PRO A 373 -10.55 -2.53 26.90
C PRO A 373 -9.89 -3.14 25.66
N THR A 374 -8.78 -3.83 25.85
CA THR A 374 -8.11 -4.59 24.79
C THR A 374 -8.21 -6.10 25.01
N THR A 375 -7.96 -6.85 23.95
CA THR A 375 -7.69 -8.29 23.97
C THR A 375 -6.27 -8.56 23.49
N PRO A 376 -5.72 -9.77 23.68
CA PRO A 376 -4.53 -10.19 22.96
C PRO A 376 -4.68 -10.05 21.43
N GLY A 377 -3.57 -9.86 20.73
CA GLY A 377 -3.55 -9.68 19.28
C GLY A 377 -3.76 -8.24 18.83
N LEU A 378 -4.24 -8.05 17.60
CA LEU A 378 -4.53 -6.74 16.99
C LEU A 378 -5.86 -6.16 17.49
N ASN A 379 -5.78 -4.97 18.06
CA ASN A 379 -6.91 -4.14 18.52
C ASN A 379 -6.94 -2.86 17.70
N ALA A 380 -8.10 -2.46 17.18
CA ALA A 380 -8.24 -1.21 16.45
C ALA A 380 -9.59 -0.56 16.72
N ASN A 381 -9.62 0.77 16.79
CA ASN A 381 -10.85 1.53 16.99
C ASN A 381 -10.69 2.98 16.50
N THR A 382 -11.80 3.71 16.39
CA THR A 382 -11.81 5.14 16.11
C THR A 382 -12.48 5.95 17.21
N VAL A 383 -12.08 7.22 17.32
CA VAL A 383 -12.63 8.18 18.28
C VAL A 383 -12.79 9.54 17.59
N PRO A 384 -13.93 10.26 17.76
CA PRO A 384 -14.06 11.62 17.24
C PRO A 384 -12.97 12.54 17.79
N ILE A 385 -12.40 13.37 16.92
CA ILE A 385 -11.34 14.33 17.31
C ILE A 385 -11.90 15.71 17.68
N GLN A 386 -11.11 16.41 18.48
CA GLN A 386 -11.27 17.81 18.86
C GLN A 386 -10.02 18.59 18.40
N LEU A 387 -10.16 19.91 18.30
CA LEU A 387 -9.06 20.82 17.97
C LEU A 387 -7.90 20.68 18.97
N GLY A 388 -6.67 20.79 18.47
CA GLY A 388 -5.43 20.72 19.25
C GLY A 388 -4.78 19.33 19.25
N ALA A 389 -3.98 19.08 20.27
CA ALA A 389 -3.11 17.90 20.36
C ALA A 389 -3.89 16.59 20.46
N GLN A 390 -3.33 15.55 19.84
CA GLN A 390 -3.84 14.17 19.87
C GLN A 390 -2.84 13.24 20.53
N ARG A 391 -3.33 12.33 21.37
CA ARG A 391 -2.48 11.40 22.12
C ARG A 391 -3.19 10.07 22.34
N VAL A 392 -2.43 8.97 22.24
CA VAL A 392 -2.89 7.62 22.58
C VAL A 392 -1.97 7.01 23.62
N GLU A 393 -2.54 6.34 24.61
CA GLU A 393 -1.81 5.71 25.71
C GLU A 393 -2.28 4.28 25.91
N LEU A 394 -1.34 3.39 26.18
CA LEU A 394 -1.57 2.06 26.71
C LEU A 394 -1.48 2.13 28.23
N VAL A 395 -2.54 1.70 28.89
CA VAL A 395 -2.65 1.74 30.36
C VAL A 395 -2.76 0.31 30.87
N GLY A 396 -1.84 -0.09 31.75
CA GLY A 396 -1.81 -1.40 32.37
C GLY A 396 -2.89 -1.59 33.44
N ALA A 397 -3.07 -2.83 33.90
CA ALA A 397 -4.09 -3.20 34.87
C ALA A 397 -3.95 -2.49 36.23
N ASP A 398 -2.76 -2.03 36.57
CA ASP A 398 -2.46 -1.25 37.79
C ASP A 398 -2.70 0.27 37.61
N GLY A 399 -3.14 0.70 36.43
CA GLY A 399 -3.37 2.09 36.08
C GLY A 399 -2.13 2.86 35.62
N SER A 400 -0.96 2.21 35.53
CA SER A 400 0.25 2.82 34.99
C SER A 400 0.17 2.97 33.47
N VAL A 401 0.76 4.04 32.93
CA VAL A 401 0.96 4.19 31.49
C VAL A 401 2.16 3.34 31.10
N ILE A 402 1.93 2.32 30.27
CA ILE A 402 2.97 1.37 29.84
C ILE A 402 3.49 1.69 28.43
N GLY A 403 2.77 2.51 27.67
CA GLY A 403 3.16 3.02 26.36
C GLY A 403 2.37 4.26 25.99
N ALA A 404 2.93 5.13 25.15
CA ALA A 404 2.25 6.34 24.71
C ALA A 404 2.78 6.85 23.36
N GLY A 405 1.92 7.61 22.68
CA GLY A 405 2.28 8.34 21.47
C GLY A 405 1.59 9.69 21.42
N ASP A 406 2.33 10.71 20.98
CA ASP A 406 1.85 12.07 20.74
C ASP A 406 1.93 12.38 19.25
N GLY A 407 0.86 12.96 18.70
CA GLY A 407 0.87 13.42 17.32
C GLY A 407 1.73 14.68 17.18
N THR A 408 2.41 14.84 16.05
CA THR A 408 3.29 16.01 15.82
C THR A 408 2.56 17.22 15.24
N LYS A 409 1.27 17.06 14.88
CA LYS A 409 0.43 18.09 14.28
C LYS A 409 -0.86 18.27 15.07
N ASP A 410 -1.11 19.48 15.55
CA ASP A 410 -2.41 19.81 16.14
C ASP A 410 -3.53 19.72 15.10
N VAL A 411 -4.71 19.28 15.53
CA VAL A 411 -5.92 19.37 14.72
C VAL A 411 -6.38 20.82 14.67
N VAL A 412 -6.50 21.38 13.47
CA VAL A 412 -6.93 22.75 13.21
C VAL A 412 -8.26 22.80 12.47
N GLY A 413 -9.02 23.87 12.73
CA GLY A 413 -10.35 24.06 12.13
C GLY A 413 -10.32 24.77 10.78
N GLU A 414 -9.18 25.37 10.41
CA GLU A 414 -8.99 26.11 9.17
C GLU A 414 -7.50 26.15 8.79
N THR A 415 -7.22 26.43 7.52
CA THR A 415 -5.87 26.64 6.99
C THR A 415 -5.87 27.73 5.91
N ASP A 416 -4.78 28.50 5.85
CA ASP A 416 -4.48 29.40 4.73
C ASP A 416 -3.64 28.70 3.63
N GLY A 417 -3.32 27.41 3.84
CA GLY A 417 -2.57 26.56 2.92
C GLY A 417 -3.44 25.54 2.19
N VAL A 418 -2.82 24.43 1.80
CA VAL A 418 -3.47 23.31 1.12
C VAL A 418 -4.56 22.70 2.00
N CYS A 419 -5.68 22.31 1.39
CA CYS A 419 -6.75 21.51 1.96
C CYS A 419 -6.28 20.07 2.15
N ASN A 420 -5.34 19.91 3.09
CA ASN A 420 -4.53 18.73 3.23
C ASN A 420 -5.29 17.64 4.00
N PHE A 421 -5.64 16.55 3.30
CA PHE A 421 -6.31 15.38 3.86
C PHE A 421 -5.33 14.23 4.15
N ASN A 422 -4.02 14.48 4.04
CA ASN A 422 -2.97 13.55 4.45
C ASN A 422 -3.07 13.27 5.96
N TYR A 423 -2.68 12.07 6.36
CA TYR A 423 -2.78 11.60 7.73
C TYR A 423 -1.49 11.89 8.48
N GLU A 424 -1.60 12.51 9.65
CA GLU A 424 -0.55 12.40 10.65
C GLU A 424 -0.58 10.97 11.19
N VAL A 425 0.58 10.31 11.24
CA VAL A 425 0.71 8.95 11.78
C VAL A 425 1.80 8.98 12.85
N ALA A 426 1.47 8.51 14.05
CA ALA A 426 2.36 8.53 15.18
C ALA A 426 2.47 7.15 15.81
N ASP A 427 3.68 6.84 16.28
CA ASP A 427 4.01 5.60 16.97
C ASP A 427 3.45 5.60 18.39
N ILE A 428 3.10 4.41 18.89
CA ILE A 428 2.76 4.16 20.29
C ILE A 428 3.87 3.27 20.85
N SER A 429 4.81 3.86 21.59
CA SER A 429 6.00 3.19 22.15
C SER A 429 6.14 3.30 23.67
#